data_AF-A0A395UUM1-F1
#
_entry.id   AF-A0A395UUM1-F1
#
_cell.length_a   1.000
_cell.length_b   1.000
_cell.length_c   1.000
_cell.angle_alpha   90.00
_cell.angle_beta   90.00
_cell.angle_gamma   90.00
#
_symmetry.space_group_name_H-M   'P 1'
#
loop_
_entity.id
_entity.type
_entity.pdbx_description
1 polymer ?
#
loop_
_entity_poly.entity_id
_entity_poly.type
_entity_poly.pdbx_seq_one_letter_code
_entity_poly.pdbx_strand_id
1 'polypeptide(L)'
;MIVDKKKSIALIIILVTIVVIIFCGRYYFAHNKSYKNEAIEKGDYIYLNGVRYSQTSELENYKISNVVICTSDSGRKLYEIEEYPDYEYIAGYYAWDGVIYKKDETDR
;
A
#
# COMPACT_ATOMS: atom_id res chain seq x y z
N MET A 1 -39.32 24.65 -17.75
CA MET A 1 -39.68 23.48 -16.90
C MET A 1 -38.91 22.21 -17.23
N ILE A 2 -39.04 21.59 -18.42
CA ILE A 2 -38.28 20.35 -18.76
C ILE A 2 -36.77 20.62 -18.90
N VAL A 3 -36.39 21.75 -19.52
CA VAL A 3 -34.98 22.15 -19.68
C VAL A 3 -34.31 22.41 -18.34
N ASP A 4 -34.99 23.10 -17.41
CA ASP A 4 -34.47 23.42 -16.08
C ASP A 4 -34.31 22.16 -15.21
N LYS A 5 -35.25 21.21 -15.33
CA LYS A 5 -35.15 19.90 -14.68
C LYS A 5 -33.95 19.09 -15.20
N LYS A 6 -33.69 19.10 -16.51
CA LYS A 6 -32.51 18.45 -17.12
C LYS A 6 -31.20 19.10 -16.66
N LYS A 7 -31.14 20.43 -16.60
CA LYS A 7 -29.97 21.18 -16.08
C LYS A 7 -29.70 20.88 -14.61
N SER A 8 -30.76 20.81 -13.79
CA SER A 8 -30.65 20.46 -12.35
C SER A 8 -30.13 19.03 -12.15
N ILE A 9 -30.66 18.06 -12.91
CA ILE A 9 -30.14 16.67 -12.89
C ILE A 9 -28.66 16.62 -13.29
N ALA A 10 -28.27 17.35 -14.35
CA ALA A 10 -26.87 17.40 -14.77
C ALA A 10 -25.94 17.97 -13.70
N LEU A 11 -26.37 19.03 -12.99
CA LEU A 11 -25.61 19.59 -11.86
C LEU A 11 -25.45 18.60 -10.70
N ILE A 12 -26.50 17.85 -10.37
CA ILE A 12 -26.44 16.81 -9.32
C ILE A 12 -25.45 15.72 -9.71
N ILE A 13 -25.48 15.24 -10.96
CA ILE A 13 -24.53 14.22 -11.45
C ILE A 13 -23.09 14.73 -11.32
N ILE A 14 -22.81 15.97 -11.76
CA ILE A 14 -21.48 16.56 -11.65
C ILE A 14 -21.02 16.63 -10.19
N LEU A 15 -21.89 17.08 -9.28
CA LEU A 15 -21.58 17.13 -7.85
C LEU A 15 -21.25 15.74 -7.29
N VAL A 16 -22.07 14.73 -7.61
CA VAL A 16 -21.85 13.35 -7.18
C VAL A 16 -20.54 12.81 -7.74
N THR A 17 -20.23 13.06 -9.02
CA THR A 17 -18.96 12.64 -9.63
C THR A 17 -17.76 13.26 -8.93
N ILE A 18 -17.80 14.55 -8.60
CA ILE A 18 -16.72 15.23 -7.85
C ILE A 18 -16.53 14.59 -6.48
N VAL A 19 -17.62 14.33 -5.76
CA VAL A 19 -17.57 13.66 -4.45
C VAL A 19 -16.92 12.29 -4.56
N VAL A 20 -17.33 11.47 -5.53
CA VAL A 20 -16.75 10.15 -5.77
C VAL A 20 -15.25 10.24 -6.05
N ILE A 21 -14.82 11.17 -6.90
CA ILE A 21 -13.39 11.37 -7.21
C ILE A 21 -12.59 11.71 -5.95
N ILE A 22 -13.10 12.60 -5.09
CA ILE A 22 -12.44 12.98 -3.84
C ILE A 22 -12.29 11.76 -2.90
N PHE A 23 -13.35 10.98 -2.73
CA PHE A 23 -13.30 9.77 -1.88
C PHE A 23 -12.37 8.70 -2.44
N CYS A 24 -12.45 8.39 -3.74
CA CYS A 24 -11.58 7.44 -4.40
C CYS A 24 -10.11 7.87 -4.34
N GLY A 25 -9.83 9.15 -4.57
CA GLY A 25 -8.48 9.71 -4.46
C GLY A 25 -7.92 9.56 -3.05
N ARG A 26 -8.68 9.98 -2.02
CA ARG A 26 -8.27 9.80 -0.61
C ARG A 26 -8.04 8.35 -0.24
N TYR A 27 -8.93 7.46 -0.68
CA TYR A 27 -8.78 6.02 -0.45
C TYR A 27 -7.50 5.48 -1.10
N TYR A 28 -7.22 5.86 -2.35
CA TYR A 28 -6.01 5.45 -3.06
C TYR A 28 -4.73 5.91 -2.34
N PHE A 29 -4.67 7.18 -1.92
CA PHE A 29 -3.50 7.71 -1.20
C PHE A 29 -3.31 7.10 0.19
N ALA A 30 -4.39 6.72 0.87
CA ALA A 30 -4.30 6.08 2.19
C ALA A 30 -3.77 4.65 2.10
N HIS A 31 -4.11 3.92 1.03
CA HIS A 31 -3.76 2.50 0.85
C HIS A 31 -2.56 2.27 -0.07
N ASN A 32 -2.00 3.33 -0.66
CA ASN A 32 -0.79 3.24 -1.46
C ASN A 32 0.21 4.28 -0.99
N LYS A 33 1.16 3.84 -0.17
CA LYS A 33 2.24 4.66 0.39
C LYS A 33 3.50 4.66 -0.49
N SER A 34 3.46 3.99 -1.66
CA SER A 34 4.62 3.83 -2.54
C SER A 34 5.20 5.16 -3.06
N TYR A 35 4.42 6.23 -3.10
CA TYR A 35 4.87 7.54 -3.59
C TYR A 35 5.94 8.21 -2.73
N LYS A 36 6.19 7.69 -1.53
CA LYS A 36 7.16 8.23 -0.56
C LYS A 36 8.12 7.18 -0.01
N ASN A 37 8.10 5.98 -0.60
CA ASN A 37 8.96 4.86 -0.23
C ASN A 37 9.67 4.30 -1.46
N GLU A 38 10.88 3.81 -1.27
CA GLU A 38 11.65 3.07 -2.26
C GLU A 38 12.00 1.69 -1.71
N ALA A 39 11.92 0.66 -2.54
CA ALA A 39 12.32 -0.69 -2.19
C ALA A 39 13.23 -1.29 -3.26
N ILE A 40 14.37 -1.85 -2.84
CA ILE A 40 15.36 -2.48 -3.72
C ILE A 40 15.59 -3.92 -3.25
N GLU A 41 15.49 -4.87 -4.16
CA GLU A 41 15.81 -6.27 -3.88
C GLU A 41 17.30 -6.55 -4.10
N LYS A 42 17.94 -7.24 -3.14
CA LYS A 42 19.35 -7.64 -3.21
C LYS A 42 19.52 -9.06 -2.68
N GLY A 43 19.48 -10.03 -3.59
CA GLY A 43 19.51 -11.44 -3.22
C GLY A 43 18.29 -11.78 -2.37
N ASP A 44 18.50 -12.37 -1.19
CA ASP A 44 17.42 -12.77 -0.28
C ASP A 44 16.95 -11.63 0.65
N TYR A 45 17.49 -10.42 0.47
CA TYR A 45 17.18 -9.23 1.28
C TYR A 45 16.38 -8.20 0.50
N ILE A 46 15.55 -7.45 1.23
CA ILE A 46 14.90 -6.25 0.72
C ILE A 46 15.40 -5.04 1.49
N TYR A 47 15.72 -3.97 0.77
CA TYR A 47 16.03 -2.67 1.36
C TYR A 47 14.83 -1.75 1.18
N LEU A 48 14.10 -1.46 2.25
CA LEU A 48 13.01 -0.47 2.26
C LEU A 48 13.55 0.84 2.82
N ASN A 49 13.60 1.88 2.00
CA ASN A 49 14.21 3.18 2.35
C ASN A 49 15.62 3.06 2.96
N GLY A 50 16.42 2.12 2.44
CA GLY A 50 17.78 1.84 2.93
C GLY A 50 17.86 0.97 4.19
N VAL A 51 16.75 0.62 4.83
CA VAL A 51 16.71 -0.33 5.95
C VAL A 51 16.64 -1.74 5.40
N ARG A 52 17.51 -2.63 5.90
CA ARG A 52 17.55 -4.04 5.49
C ARG A 52 16.45 -4.85 6.17
N TYR A 53 15.83 -5.73 5.39
CA TYR A 53 14.84 -6.68 5.80
C TYR A 53 15.23 -8.07 5.32
N SER A 54 15.21 -9.05 6.22
CA SER A 54 15.52 -10.46 5.95
C SER A 54 14.26 -11.31 5.97
N GLN A 55 14.19 -12.32 5.11
CA GLN A 55 13.09 -13.28 5.12
C GLN A 55 13.02 -13.99 6.49
N THR A 56 11.80 -14.17 6.99
CA THR A 56 11.55 -14.86 8.25
C THR A 56 10.34 -15.78 8.17
N SER A 57 10.36 -16.84 8.97
CA SER A 57 9.21 -17.71 9.26
C SER A 57 8.78 -17.65 10.73
N GLU A 58 9.36 -16.73 11.52
CA GLU A 58 9.10 -16.59 12.96
C GLU A 58 7.70 -16.03 13.27
N LEU A 59 7.10 -15.34 12.30
CA LEU A 59 5.83 -14.65 12.50
C LEU A 59 4.66 -15.60 12.25
N GLU A 60 3.99 -15.99 13.34
CA GLU A 60 2.75 -16.76 13.32
C GLU A 60 1.55 -15.86 13.65
N ASN A 61 0.40 -16.13 13.04
CA ASN A 61 -0.88 -15.42 13.29
C ASN A 61 -0.80 -13.91 13.06
N TYR A 62 -0.77 -13.49 11.80
CA TYR A 62 -0.77 -12.09 11.39
C TYR A 62 -1.86 -11.81 10.35
N LYS A 63 -2.25 -10.54 10.23
CA LYS A 63 -3.15 -10.08 9.18
C LYS A 63 -2.46 -9.06 8.28
N ILE A 64 -2.38 -9.39 6.99
CA ILE A 64 -1.88 -8.47 5.97
C ILE A 64 -2.96 -7.44 5.69
N SER A 65 -2.60 -6.17 5.83
CA SER A 65 -3.48 -5.06 5.48
C SER A 65 -3.62 -4.91 3.96
N ASN A 66 -4.61 -4.14 3.53
CA ASN A 66 -4.74 -3.70 2.15
C ASN A 66 -3.86 -2.47 1.82
N VAL A 67 -2.95 -2.06 2.71
CA VAL A 67 -2.05 -0.93 2.50
C VAL A 67 -0.76 -1.41 1.86
N VAL A 68 -0.49 -0.94 0.64
CA VAL A 68 0.78 -1.13 -0.06
C VAL A 68 1.77 -0.09 0.45
N ILE A 69 2.87 -0.55 1.04
CA ILE A 69 3.99 0.28 1.49
C ILE A 69 4.77 0.80 0.28
N CYS A 70 5.17 -0.11 -0.60
CA CYS A 70 6.00 0.17 -1.77
C CYS A 70 5.90 -0.99 -2.77
N THR A 71 6.29 -0.74 -4.02
CA THR A 71 6.62 -1.81 -4.99
C THR A 71 8.12 -1.76 -5.24
N SER A 72 8.81 -2.89 -5.10
CA SER A 72 10.25 -2.97 -5.34
C SER A 72 10.61 -2.73 -6.80
N ASP A 73 11.90 -2.52 -7.05
CA ASP A 73 12.49 -2.42 -8.38
C ASP A 73 12.27 -3.67 -9.25
N SER A 74 12.09 -4.85 -8.64
CA SER A 74 11.74 -6.09 -9.34
C SER A 74 10.22 -6.29 -9.53
N GLY A 75 9.38 -5.46 -8.89
CA GLY A 75 7.92 -5.52 -8.98
C GLY A 75 7.21 -6.25 -7.84
N ARG A 76 7.92 -6.64 -6.77
CA ARG A 76 7.30 -7.22 -5.56
C ARG A 76 6.58 -6.13 -4.78
N LYS A 77 5.32 -6.37 -4.43
CA LYS A 77 4.53 -5.44 -3.61
C LYS A 77 4.76 -5.73 -2.14
N LEU A 78 5.13 -4.69 -1.39
CA LEU A 78 5.29 -4.73 0.05
C LEU A 78 4.03 -4.19 0.72
N TYR A 79 3.52 -4.92 1.71
CA TYR A 79 2.28 -4.62 2.42
C TYR A 79 2.53 -4.48 3.92
N GLU A 80 1.71 -3.64 4.57
CA GLU A 80 1.71 -3.53 6.03
C GLU A 80 1.06 -4.75 6.66
N ILE A 81 1.62 -5.18 7.79
CA ILE A 81 1.01 -6.16 8.67
C ILE A 81 0.31 -5.39 9.78
N GLU A 82 -0.97 -5.69 10.04
CA GLU A 82 -1.84 -4.90 10.92
C GLU A 82 -1.30 -4.83 12.36
N GLU A 83 -0.72 -5.92 12.84
CA GLU A 83 -0.14 -6.03 14.18
C GLU A 83 1.19 -5.26 14.33
N TYR A 84 1.87 -4.92 13.22
CA TYR A 84 3.18 -4.26 13.20
C TYR A 84 3.17 -2.99 12.32
N PRO A 85 2.44 -1.94 12.74
CA PRO A 85 2.30 -0.70 11.97
C PRO A 85 3.59 0.12 11.89
N ASP A 86 4.61 -0.22 12.66
CA ASP A 86 5.95 0.38 12.68
C ASP A 86 6.92 -0.25 11.65
N TYR A 87 6.41 -1.20 10.87
CA TYR A 87 7.17 -1.97 9.87
C TYR A 87 8.30 -2.79 10.47
N GLU A 88 8.14 -3.32 11.69
CA GLU A 88 9.01 -4.37 12.20
C GLU A 88 8.92 -5.62 11.30
N TYR A 89 7.71 -5.97 10.87
CA TYR A 89 7.46 -7.00 9.87
C TYR A 89 6.69 -6.44 8.68
N ILE A 90 7.03 -6.92 7.49
CA ILE A 90 6.34 -6.57 6.25
C ILE A 90 6.09 -7.82 5.41
N ALA A 91 5.02 -7.81 4.62
CA ALA A 91 4.70 -8.90 3.71
C ALA A 91 5.03 -8.50 2.27
N GLY A 92 5.86 -9.28 1.58
CA GLY A 92 6.21 -9.07 0.18
C GLY A 92 5.59 -10.10 -0.73
N TYR A 93 4.85 -9.66 -1.74
CA TYR A 93 4.19 -10.53 -2.72
C TYR A 93 4.70 -10.29 -4.13
N TYR A 94 5.10 -11.37 -4.79
CA TYR A 94 5.28 -11.42 -6.23
C TYR A 94 4.28 -12.42 -6.82
N ALA A 95 3.23 -11.89 -7.46
CA ALA A 95 2.04 -12.66 -7.84
C ALA A 95 1.43 -13.42 -6.64
N TRP A 96 1.57 -14.75 -6.61
CA TRP A 96 1.04 -15.63 -5.57
C TRP A 96 2.10 -16.03 -4.52
N ASP A 97 3.38 -15.70 -4.77
CA ASP A 97 4.48 -15.98 -3.87
C ASP A 97 4.59 -14.91 -2.78
N GLY A 98 4.17 -15.27 -1.56
CA GLY A 98 4.16 -14.40 -0.39
C GLY A 98 5.28 -14.75 0.57
N VAL A 99 6.07 -13.76 0.95
CA VAL A 99 7.19 -13.90 1.89
C VAL A 99 7.05 -12.84 2.99
N ILE A 100 7.30 -13.25 4.23
CA ILE A 100 7.38 -12.31 5.36
C ILE A 100 8.83 -11.92 5.56
N TYR A 101 9.05 -10.63 5.74
CA TYR A 101 10.35 -10.07 6.06
C TYR A 101 10.32 -9.40 7.42
N LYS A 102 11.38 -9.61 8.20
CA LYS A 102 11.65 -8.94 9.47
C LYS A 102 12.69 -7.86 9.23
N LYS A 103 12.48 -6.70 9.84
CA LYS A 103 13.45 -5.62 9.89
C LYS A 103 14.69 -6.10 10.63
N ASP A 104 15.85 -5.93 10.03
CA ASP A 104 17.09 -6.29 10.69
C ASP A 104 17.40 -5.27 11.80
N GLU A 105 17.88 -5.78 12.94
CA GLU A 105 18.43 -4.92 13.98
C GLU A 105 19.62 -4.15 13.37
N THR A 106 19.52 -2.83 13.40
CA THR A 106 20.65 -1.99 13.04
C THR A 106 21.59 -2.03 14.23
N ASP A 107 22.78 -2.63 14.08
CA ASP A 107 23.85 -2.52 15.08
C ASP A 107 23.99 -1.03 15.42
N ARG A 108 23.63 -0.67 16.66
CA ARG A 108 23.75 0.70 17.19
C ARG A 108 25.17 0.96 17.65
#